data_AF-A0A5N6PPA8-F1
#
_entry.id   AF-A0A5N6PPA8-F1
#
_cell.length_a   1.000
_cell.length_b   1.000
_cell.length_c   1.000
_cell.angle_alpha   90.00
_cell.angle_beta   90.00
_cell.angle_gamma   90.00
#
_symmetry.space_group_name_H-M   'P 1'
#
loop_
_entity.id
_entity.type
_entity.pdbx_description
1 polymer ?
#
loop_
_entity_poly.entity_id
_entity_poly.type
_entity_poly.pdbx_seq_one_letter_code
_entity_poly.pdbx_strand_id
1 'polypeptide(L)'
;MAPVRGRRNGKSVGLVQGSASGLRTCPFKFFHECKDGKPGSVGFFRLLEHMQSTHLKTECRRLSLKGAISKDLDLFLDVAEVLRAGDKWLCGKCMVMHALSRGCKHDNEVVLFAINSGDVEDFIVGIRKPCQVVVDTNPRHPAGLGGKVNLLEHVFSHPTQTVKSIPPSCRLLFAQVLTGALRKVVASLGSVDNWVQLLLLPRCTLRVVRPSSRQERRSGNGKSLQCSNILHALTVWKDGSGFDDLVSSLLDSVEETGAPRGECRKEEDKERDPNIKQCLRKVRDGHFTAAVKVLCSNGVAPLGTSCGRDGMRAQHLLDAVGGEGSVTSSGLLASITEVVNLWLGGSCPKVLAEFVASVPLTPLLKPDKGIRPIDVGGIWRRLVSKVAMKKVGKEMTQYLGDYQFGVGVPNGAEAVQTVQTSSSTPFMQMVP
;
A
#
# COMPACT_ATOMS: atom_id res chain seq x y z
N MET A 1 -32.69 6.94 -11.97
CA MET A 1 -31.49 7.72 -12.32
C MET A 1 -31.41 8.92 -11.39
N ALA A 2 -30.33 9.07 -10.62
CA ALA A 2 -30.15 10.20 -9.71
C ALA A 2 -29.50 11.38 -10.47
N PRO A 3 -29.88 12.65 -10.24
CA PRO A 3 -29.35 13.77 -11.00
C PRO A 3 -27.92 14.09 -10.52
N VAL A 4 -26.97 14.15 -11.46
CA VAL A 4 -25.58 14.55 -11.25
C VAL A 4 -25.51 16.07 -11.24
N ARG A 5 -24.96 16.65 -10.16
CA ARG A 5 -24.81 18.11 -9.98
C ARG A 5 -23.71 18.66 -10.90
N GLY A 6 -24.01 19.71 -11.67
CA GLY A 6 -23.09 20.33 -12.63
C GLY A 6 -21.91 21.08 -11.99
N ARG A 7 -20.74 20.93 -12.60
CA ARG A 7 -19.43 21.54 -12.26
C ARG A 7 -19.50 23.07 -12.33
N ARG A 8 -19.04 23.81 -11.31
CA ARG A 8 -18.91 25.29 -11.35
C ARG A 8 -17.47 25.73 -11.66
N ASN A 9 -17.37 26.73 -12.54
CA ASN A 9 -16.14 27.47 -12.87
C ASN A 9 -15.66 28.35 -11.71
N GLY A 10 -14.35 28.46 -11.58
CA GLY A 10 -13.67 29.26 -10.57
C GLY A 10 -13.80 30.76 -10.81
N LYS A 11 -14.12 31.49 -9.74
CA LYS A 11 -13.69 32.87 -9.51
C LYS A 11 -13.26 33.00 -8.05
N SER A 12 -12.05 33.50 -7.88
CA SER A 12 -11.36 33.83 -6.64
C SER A 12 -12.08 34.91 -5.84
N VAL A 13 -12.35 34.66 -4.56
CA VAL A 13 -12.58 35.70 -3.55
C VAL A 13 -11.93 35.24 -2.24
N GLY A 14 -11.21 36.15 -1.57
CA GLY A 14 -10.26 35.88 -0.50
C GLY A 14 -10.84 35.47 0.87
N LEU A 15 -9.88 35.23 1.76
CA LEU A 15 -9.93 34.81 3.16
C LEU A 15 -10.93 35.60 4.02
N VAL A 16 -11.76 34.93 4.83
CA VAL A 16 -12.41 35.52 6.02
C VAL A 16 -12.48 34.48 7.15
N GLN A 17 -11.89 34.83 8.30
CA GLN A 17 -12.01 34.15 9.60
C GLN A 17 -13.43 34.24 10.18
N GLY A 18 -13.74 33.38 11.14
CA GLY A 18 -15.10 33.00 11.55
C GLY A 18 -16.10 34.12 11.91
N SER A 19 -17.37 33.83 11.66
CA SER A 19 -18.52 34.54 12.23
C SER A 19 -19.62 33.55 12.62
N ALA A 20 -19.99 33.56 13.90
CA ALA A 20 -21.20 32.97 14.43
C ALA A 20 -22.41 33.83 14.01
N SER A 21 -22.95 33.60 12.81
CA SER A 21 -24.18 34.27 12.36
C SER A 21 -24.95 33.45 11.30
N GLY A 22 -25.85 32.58 11.76
CA GLY A 22 -27.27 32.63 11.38
C GLY A 22 -27.78 32.13 10.01
N LEU A 23 -26.98 31.83 9.00
CA LEU A 23 -27.50 31.32 7.71
C LEU A 23 -26.76 30.08 7.20
N ARG A 24 -27.22 28.89 7.60
CA ARG A 24 -26.88 27.63 6.90
C ARG A 24 -28.09 27.19 6.08
N THR A 25 -27.91 27.09 4.76
CA THR A 25 -28.93 26.55 3.84
C THR A 25 -29.19 25.08 4.13
N CYS A 26 -30.39 24.58 3.84
CA CYS A 26 -30.67 23.14 3.96
C CYS A 26 -29.62 22.30 3.21
N PRO A 27 -28.99 21.30 3.86
CA PRO A 27 -28.00 20.44 3.20
C PRO A 27 -28.66 19.63 2.08
N PHE A 28 -29.96 19.35 2.19
CA PHE A 28 -30.77 18.68 1.18
C PHE A 28 -31.36 19.64 0.13
N LYS A 29 -30.79 20.83 -0.05
CA LYS A 29 -31.16 21.69 -1.18
C LYS A 29 -31.00 20.92 -2.50
N PHE A 30 -31.96 21.12 -3.40
CA PHE A 30 -32.16 20.39 -4.65
C PHE A 30 -32.68 18.94 -4.52
N PHE A 31 -32.94 18.45 -3.30
CA PHE A 31 -33.74 17.25 -3.09
C PHE A 31 -35.18 17.64 -2.76
N HIS A 32 -36.15 16.85 -3.25
CA HIS A 32 -37.57 17.02 -2.92
C HIS A 32 -38.07 18.47 -3.12
N GLU A 33 -37.63 19.14 -4.19
CA GLU A 33 -37.98 20.53 -4.56
C GLU A 33 -37.56 21.61 -3.52
N CYS A 34 -36.67 21.27 -2.59
CA CYS A 34 -36.14 22.21 -1.61
C CYS A 34 -35.14 23.17 -2.27
N LYS A 35 -35.42 24.49 -2.22
CA LYS A 35 -34.51 25.51 -2.78
C LYS A 35 -33.42 25.91 -1.78
N ASP A 36 -33.76 26.29 -0.55
CA ASP A 36 -32.79 26.67 0.50
C ASP A 36 -33.22 26.33 1.95
N GLY A 37 -34.25 25.48 2.12
CA GLY A 37 -35.00 25.37 3.38
C GLY A 37 -36.18 26.36 3.42
N LYS A 38 -37.02 26.30 4.47
CA LYS A 38 -38.19 27.18 4.58
C LYS A 38 -37.76 28.67 4.61
N PRO A 39 -38.26 29.54 3.71
CA PRO A 39 -37.98 30.97 3.79
C PRO A 39 -38.54 31.58 5.09
N GLY A 40 -37.77 32.46 5.74
CA GLY A 40 -38.22 33.24 6.89
C GLY A 40 -38.03 32.61 8.28
N SER A 41 -37.09 31.68 8.43
CA SER A 41 -36.93 30.91 9.67
C SER A 41 -35.46 30.81 10.05
N VAL A 42 -35.02 31.66 10.99
CA VAL A 42 -33.61 31.74 11.43
C VAL A 42 -33.36 30.67 12.51
N GLY A 43 -32.29 29.90 12.38
CA GLY A 43 -31.78 29.00 13.44
C GLY A 43 -31.83 27.49 13.13
N PHE A 44 -30.88 26.74 13.73
CA PHE A 44 -30.69 25.30 13.52
C PHE A 44 -31.89 24.43 13.90
N PHE A 45 -32.66 24.82 14.92
CA PHE A 45 -33.86 24.08 15.32
C PHE A 45 -34.92 23.99 14.22
N ARG A 46 -35.20 25.11 13.54
CA ARG A 46 -36.16 25.14 12.43
C ARG A 46 -35.63 24.40 11.20
N LEU A 47 -34.31 24.44 10.99
CA LEU A 47 -33.64 23.69 9.93
C LEU A 47 -33.79 22.18 10.13
N LEU A 48 -33.53 21.68 11.34
CA LEU A 48 -33.70 20.27 11.69
C LEU A 48 -35.17 19.84 11.59
N GLU A 49 -36.12 20.67 12.04
CA GLU A 49 -37.55 20.40 11.89
C GLU A 49 -37.95 20.33 10.40
N HIS A 50 -37.43 21.23 9.56
CA HIS A 50 -37.62 21.19 8.12
C HIS A 50 -37.06 19.90 7.50
N MET A 51 -35.84 19.51 7.87
CA MET A 51 -35.24 18.24 7.43
C MET A 51 -36.13 17.05 7.81
N GLN A 52 -36.64 17.02 9.04
CA GLN A 52 -37.50 15.93 9.50
C GLN A 52 -38.85 15.89 8.78
N SER A 53 -39.53 17.03 8.68
CA SER A 53 -40.89 17.15 8.11
C SER A 53 -40.94 17.09 6.59
N THR A 54 -39.85 17.43 5.91
CA THR A 54 -39.81 17.51 4.43
C THR A 54 -38.99 16.37 3.83
N HIS A 55 -37.78 16.15 4.34
CA HIS A 55 -36.80 15.25 3.72
C HIS A 55 -36.84 13.83 4.31
N LEU A 56 -37.08 13.71 5.62
CA LEU A 56 -37.10 12.42 6.33
C LEU A 56 -38.54 11.96 6.67
N LYS A 57 -39.56 12.50 5.99
CA LYS A 57 -40.97 12.21 6.26
C LYS A 57 -41.37 10.79 5.84
N THR A 58 -41.01 10.37 4.64
CA THR A 58 -41.43 9.08 4.05
C THR A 58 -40.24 8.15 3.87
N GLU A 59 -40.50 6.85 3.89
CA GLU A 59 -39.47 5.82 3.73
C GLU A 59 -38.72 5.92 2.39
N CYS A 60 -39.45 6.15 1.30
CA CYS A 60 -38.85 6.33 -0.03
C CYS A 60 -37.84 7.50 -0.06
N ARG A 61 -38.19 8.64 0.57
CA ARG A 61 -37.31 9.82 0.67
C ARG A 61 -36.08 9.54 1.55
N ARG A 62 -36.27 8.82 2.66
CA ARG A 62 -35.19 8.39 3.56
C ARG A 62 -34.17 7.51 2.84
N LEU A 63 -34.64 6.50 2.09
CA LEU A 63 -33.76 5.60 1.32
C LEU A 63 -33.00 6.34 0.22
N SER A 64 -33.67 7.25 -0.49
CA SER A 64 -33.03 8.10 -1.51
C SER A 64 -31.92 8.95 -0.92
N LEU A 65 -32.18 9.64 0.20
CA LEU A 65 -31.20 10.47 0.89
C LEU A 65 -30.06 9.66 1.51
N LYS A 66 -30.35 8.48 2.08
CA LYS A 66 -29.32 7.55 2.57
C LYS A 66 -28.34 7.20 1.46
N GLY A 67 -28.86 6.88 0.28
CA GLY A 67 -28.05 6.63 -0.91
C GLY A 67 -27.22 7.84 -1.34
N ALA A 68 -27.80 9.04 -1.33
CA ALA A 68 -27.08 10.27 -1.67
C ALA A 68 -25.96 10.60 -0.66
N ILE A 69 -26.26 10.57 0.65
CA ILE A 69 -25.29 10.81 1.73
C ILE A 69 -24.15 9.79 1.69
N SER A 70 -24.42 8.54 1.30
CA SER A 70 -23.37 7.51 1.15
C SER A 70 -22.43 7.69 -0.05
N LYS A 71 -22.74 8.61 -0.97
CA LYS A 71 -22.00 8.82 -2.23
C LYS A 71 -21.40 10.22 -2.37
N ASP A 72 -21.99 11.23 -1.74
CA ASP A 72 -21.60 12.63 -1.86
C ASP A 72 -20.97 13.09 -0.54
N LEU A 73 -19.65 13.32 -0.56
CA LEU A 73 -18.89 13.71 0.64
C LEU A 73 -19.29 15.09 1.15
N ASP A 74 -19.53 16.05 0.26
CA ASP A 74 -19.91 17.40 0.65
C ASP A 74 -21.28 17.38 1.32
N LEU A 75 -22.23 16.62 0.76
CA LEU A 75 -23.53 16.40 1.38
C LEU A 75 -23.40 15.69 2.74
N PHE A 76 -22.53 14.69 2.85
CA PHE A 76 -22.29 13.98 4.11
C PHE A 76 -21.80 14.95 5.20
N LEU A 77 -20.78 15.76 4.89
CA LEU A 77 -20.20 16.73 5.82
C LEU A 77 -21.19 17.83 6.19
N ASP A 78 -21.93 18.38 5.21
CA ASP A 78 -22.94 19.41 5.45
C ASP A 78 -24.06 18.90 6.38
N VAL A 79 -24.54 17.66 6.18
CA VAL A 79 -25.54 17.04 7.07
C VAL A 79 -24.96 16.84 8.47
N ALA A 80 -23.73 16.34 8.57
CA ALA A 80 -23.08 16.06 9.84
C ALA A 80 -22.83 17.34 10.65
N GLU A 81 -22.47 18.43 9.99
CA GLU A 81 -22.27 19.74 10.61
C GLU A 81 -23.58 20.33 11.15
N VAL A 82 -24.68 20.23 10.39
CA VAL A 82 -26.03 20.67 10.83
C VAL A 82 -26.51 19.87 12.04
N LEU A 83 -26.22 18.57 12.07
CA LEU A 83 -26.53 17.67 13.18
C LEU A 83 -25.73 18.03 14.44
N ARG A 84 -24.42 18.24 14.31
CA ARG A 84 -23.54 18.71 15.39
C ARG A 84 -24.03 20.03 15.98
N ALA A 85 -24.32 21.01 15.12
CA ALA A 85 -24.74 22.35 15.56
C ALA A 85 -26.12 22.37 16.23
N GLY A 86 -26.93 21.33 16.06
CA GLY A 86 -28.25 21.21 16.67
C GLY A 86 -28.36 20.10 17.72
N ASP A 87 -27.24 19.57 18.22
CA ASP A 87 -27.19 18.49 19.23
C ASP A 87 -28.07 17.28 18.89
N LYS A 88 -28.06 16.89 17.60
CA LYS A 88 -28.74 15.69 17.09
C LYS A 88 -27.76 14.77 16.40
N TRP A 89 -28.04 13.47 16.40
CA TRP A 89 -27.37 12.50 15.54
C TRP A 89 -28.38 11.81 14.63
N LEU A 90 -27.92 11.35 13.47
CA LEU A 90 -28.75 10.64 12.48
C LEU A 90 -28.42 9.14 12.49
N CYS A 91 -29.44 8.32 12.68
CA CYS A 91 -29.31 6.87 12.56
C CYS A 91 -29.36 6.46 11.08
N GLY A 92 -28.27 5.88 10.57
CA GLY A 92 -28.16 5.40 9.20
C GLY A 92 -29.02 4.18 8.88
N LYS A 93 -29.54 3.46 9.89
CA LYS A 93 -30.43 2.31 9.68
C LYS A 93 -31.83 2.79 9.28
N CYS A 94 -32.46 3.63 10.09
CA CYS A 94 -33.82 4.14 9.87
C CYS A 94 -33.91 5.57 9.30
N MET A 95 -32.79 6.28 9.17
CA MET A 95 -32.74 7.69 8.76
C MET A 95 -33.56 8.62 9.67
N VAL A 96 -33.55 8.34 10.97
CA VAL A 96 -34.22 9.17 11.99
C VAL A 96 -33.19 9.93 12.80
N MET A 97 -33.51 11.18 13.13
CA MET A 97 -32.68 12.03 13.98
C MET A 97 -33.06 11.86 15.45
N HIS A 98 -32.05 11.77 16.31
CA HIS A 98 -32.19 11.56 17.75
C HIS A 98 -31.38 12.61 18.51
N ALA A 99 -31.78 12.91 19.75
CA ALA A 99 -30.92 13.68 20.67
C ALA A 99 -29.69 12.85 21.05
N LEU A 100 -28.57 13.49 21.36
CA LEU A 100 -27.31 12.80 21.71
C LEU A 100 -27.46 11.83 22.89
N SER A 101 -28.38 12.12 23.82
CA SER A 101 -28.71 11.28 24.98
C SER A 101 -29.66 10.10 24.67
N ARG A 102 -30.17 9.98 23.45
CA ARG A 102 -31.16 8.96 23.08
C ARG A 102 -30.60 7.97 22.08
N GLY A 103 -30.72 6.68 22.40
CA GLY A 103 -30.46 5.59 21.46
C GLY A 103 -31.61 5.38 20.46
N CYS A 104 -31.28 4.81 19.30
CA CYS A 104 -32.25 4.36 18.31
C CYS A 104 -32.52 2.86 18.50
N LYS A 105 -33.79 2.51 18.76
CA LYS A 105 -34.21 1.11 18.95
C LYS A 105 -34.53 0.48 17.60
N HIS A 106 -33.96 -0.69 17.36
CA HIS A 106 -34.28 -1.60 16.27
C HIS A 106 -34.57 -2.99 16.86
N ASP A 107 -35.19 -3.88 16.08
CA ASP A 107 -35.77 -5.13 16.58
C ASP A 107 -34.81 -5.99 17.43
N ASN A 108 -33.49 -5.93 17.16
CA ASN A 108 -32.48 -6.73 17.87
C ASN A 108 -31.35 -5.92 18.52
N GLU A 109 -31.41 -4.59 18.53
CA GLU A 109 -30.32 -3.76 19.04
C GLU A 109 -30.74 -2.32 19.35
N VAL A 110 -29.97 -1.69 20.25
CA VAL A 110 -30.05 -0.24 20.50
C VAL A 110 -28.78 0.39 19.97
N VAL A 111 -28.90 1.22 18.94
CA VAL A 111 -27.78 2.01 18.41
C VAL A 111 -27.64 3.26 19.27
N LEU A 112 -26.48 3.42 19.91
CA LEU A 112 -26.15 4.59 20.73
C LEU A 112 -25.27 5.57 19.95
N PHE A 113 -25.40 6.85 20.29
CA PHE A 113 -24.46 7.88 19.86
C PHE A 113 -23.20 7.80 20.72
N ALA A 114 -22.03 7.80 20.05
CA ALA A 114 -20.73 7.84 20.70
C ALA A 114 -19.80 8.73 19.89
N ILE A 115 -19.05 9.59 20.57
CA ILE A 115 -18.00 10.41 19.97
C ILE A 115 -16.74 9.55 19.93
N ASN A 116 -16.28 9.20 18.73
CA ASN A 116 -15.12 8.31 18.53
C ASN A 116 -13.92 9.08 17.96
N SER A 117 -14.17 10.03 17.07
CA SER A 117 -13.14 10.83 16.40
C SER A 117 -13.06 12.27 16.93
N GLY A 118 -14.14 12.77 17.55
CA GLY A 118 -14.26 14.17 17.96
C GLY A 118 -14.59 15.11 16.80
N ASP A 119 -14.82 14.57 15.60
CA ASP A 119 -15.11 15.33 14.39
C ASP A 119 -16.62 15.25 14.03
N VAL A 120 -17.07 16.09 13.09
CA VAL A 120 -18.49 16.19 12.67
C VAL A 120 -19.07 14.85 12.22
N GLU A 121 -18.25 13.93 11.71
CA GLU A 121 -18.68 12.65 11.15
C GLU A 121 -19.33 11.69 12.17
N ASP A 122 -19.00 11.83 13.46
CA ASP A 122 -19.58 11.00 14.53
C ASP A 122 -21.11 11.18 14.64
N PHE A 123 -21.64 12.32 14.16
CA PHE A 123 -23.07 12.65 14.21
C PHE A 123 -23.92 11.91 13.17
N ILE A 124 -23.31 11.13 12.26
CA ILE A 124 -24.01 10.22 11.34
C ILE A 124 -23.57 8.78 11.64
N VAL A 125 -24.42 8.02 12.32
CA VAL A 125 -24.07 6.66 12.78
C VAL A 125 -24.62 5.61 11.82
N GLY A 126 -23.75 4.78 11.25
CA GLY A 126 -24.17 3.65 10.40
C GLY A 126 -24.37 3.99 8.91
N ILE A 127 -24.02 5.21 8.47
CA ILE A 127 -23.75 5.50 7.05
C ILE A 127 -22.24 5.70 6.92
N ARG A 128 -21.59 4.92 6.06
CA ARG A 128 -20.14 5.08 5.82
C ARG A 128 -19.89 6.40 5.11
N LYS A 129 -18.95 7.20 5.65
CA LYS A 129 -18.46 8.41 4.99
C LYS A 129 -18.00 8.10 3.56
N PRO A 130 -18.49 8.83 2.54
CA PRO A 130 -18.05 8.64 1.17
C PRO A 130 -16.54 8.84 1.08
N CYS A 131 -15.82 7.83 0.57
CA CYS A 131 -14.41 8.01 0.22
C CYS A 131 -14.37 8.78 -1.10
N GLN A 132 -13.83 10.01 -1.09
CA GLN A 132 -13.54 10.69 -2.34
C GLN A 132 -12.55 9.83 -3.14
N VAL A 133 -13.00 9.31 -4.29
CA VAL A 133 -12.10 8.96 -5.39
C VAL A 133 -11.74 10.30 -6.03
N VAL A 134 -10.73 10.97 -5.49
CA VAL A 134 -10.16 12.11 -6.20
C VAL A 134 -9.30 11.53 -7.31
N VAL A 135 -9.80 11.59 -8.54
CA VAL A 135 -8.92 11.66 -9.71
C VAL A 135 -8.31 13.05 -9.66
N ASP A 136 -7.24 13.20 -8.88
CA ASP A 136 -6.61 14.50 -8.68
C ASP A 136 -5.63 14.76 -9.82
N THR A 137 -6.11 15.54 -10.78
CA THR A 137 -5.24 16.29 -11.68
C THR A 137 -4.88 17.58 -10.96
N ASN A 138 -3.79 17.50 -10.18
CA ASN A 138 -3.01 18.53 -9.47
C ASN A 138 -3.05 18.52 -7.93
N PRO A 139 -1.87 18.64 -7.27
CA PRO A 139 -1.70 18.34 -5.85
C PRO A 139 -1.88 19.60 -4.99
N ARG A 140 -2.74 19.52 -3.97
CA ARG A 140 -2.65 20.37 -2.78
C ARG A 140 -2.89 19.52 -1.54
N HIS A 141 -1.79 19.03 -0.97
CA HIS A 141 -1.77 18.25 0.27
C HIS A 141 -2.13 19.09 1.50
N PRO A 142 -2.89 18.55 2.47
CA PRO A 142 -3.01 19.13 3.81
C PRO A 142 -1.67 19.01 4.55
N ALA A 143 -1.15 20.16 4.99
CA ALA A 143 0.09 20.26 5.75
C ALA A 143 -0.02 19.51 7.09
N GLY A 144 0.68 18.40 7.25
CA GLY A 144 0.74 17.62 8.50
C GLY A 144 0.87 16.12 8.26
N LEU A 145 -0.07 15.50 7.55
CA LEU A 145 -0.02 14.08 7.17
C LEU A 145 0.88 13.81 5.95
N GLY A 146 1.14 14.85 5.14
CA GLY A 146 1.95 14.74 3.92
C GLY A 146 3.43 14.46 4.18
N GLY A 147 4.00 14.87 5.32
CA GLY A 147 5.46 14.83 5.52
C GLY A 147 6.09 13.43 5.36
N LYS A 148 5.56 12.43 6.07
CA LYS A 148 6.12 11.06 6.05
C LYS A 148 5.61 10.18 4.91
N VAL A 149 4.46 10.51 4.33
CA VAL A 149 3.99 9.85 3.09
C VAL A 149 4.82 10.34 1.90
N ASN A 150 5.08 11.66 1.82
CA ASN A 150 6.02 12.23 0.85
C ASN A 150 7.43 11.65 1.05
N LEU A 151 7.81 11.34 2.28
CA LEU A 151 9.07 10.65 2.56
C LEU A 151 9.11 9.25 1.94
N LEU A 152 8.03 8.46 2.03
CA LEU A 152 7.96 7.16 1.35
C LEU A 152 8.14 7.31 -0.15
N GLU A 153 7.46 8.28 -0.77
CA GLU A 153 7.57 8.54 -2.20
C GLU A 153 9.02 8.89 -2.58
N HIS A 154 9.62 9.81 -1.83
CA HIS A 154 10.99 10.24 -2.08
C HIS A 154 11.99 9.10 -1.91
N VAL A 155 11.91 8.34 -0.82
CA VAL A 155 12.80 7.18 -0.58
C VAL A 155 12.57 6.04 -1.59
N PHE A 156 11.33 5.77 -1.98
CA PHE A 156 11.03 4.72 -2.97
C PHE A 156 11.46 5.11 -4.38
N SER A 157 11.48 6.41 -4.70
CA SER A 157 12.06 6.93 -5.95
C SER A 157 13.59 6.85 -5.97
N HIS A 158 14.22 6.80 -4.79
CA HIS A 158 15.67 6.78 -4.66
C HIS A 158 16.25 5.39 -5.06
N PRO A 159 17.33 5.34 -5.87
CA PRO A 159 17.91 4.08 -6.36
C PRO A 159 18.78 3.39 -5.28
N THR A 160 18.14 2.86 -4.25
CA THR A 160 18.81 2.11 -3.17
C THR A 160 18.79 0.61 -3.46
N GLN A 161 19.95 -0.03 -3.38
CA GLN A 161 20.03 -1.50 -3.40
C GLN A 161 20.13 -2.04 -1.98
N THR A 162 19.35 -3.07 -1.68
CA THR A 162 19.46 -3.85 -0.44
C THR A 162 20.21 -5.16 -0.67
N VAL A 163 20.95 -5.62 0.35
CA VAL A 163 21.70 -6.89 0.29
C VAL A 163 20.77 -8.07 -0.05
N LYS A 164 21.30 -9.10 -0.72
CA LYS A 164 20.48 -10.28 -1.11
C LYS A 164 20.15 -11.18 0.09
N SER A 165 21.04 -11.26 1.07
CA SER A 165 20.85 -11.97 2.35
C SER A 165 21.49 -11.16 3.48
N ILE A 166 21.03 -11.37 4.69
CA ILE A 166 21.55 -10.71 5.89
C ILE A 166 22.82 -11.46 6.35
N PRO A 167 23.95 -10.77 6.57
CA PRO A 167 25.15 -11.39 7.12
C PRO A 167 24.84 -12.11 8.45
N PRO A 168 25.39 -13.32 8.71
CA PRO A 168 25.06 -14.11 9.90
C PRO A 168 25.10 -13.34 11.22
N SER A 169 26.14 -12.54 11.44
CA SER A 169 26.34 -11.68 12.61
C SER A 169 25.27 -10.61 12.80
N CYS A 170 24.56 -10.20 11.74
CA CYS A 170 23.53 -9.17 11.78
C CYS A 170 22.12 -9.74 12.02
N ARG A 171 21.91 -11.06 11.81
CA ARG A 171 20.58 -11.68 11.74
C ARG A 171 19.77 -11.51 13.02
N LEU A 172 20.40 -11.74 14.18
CA LEU A 172 19.74 -11.63 15.48
C LEU A 172 19.27 -10.20 15.75
N LEU A 173 20.13 -9.22 15.53
CA LEU A 173 19.79 -7.81 15.76
C LEU A 173 18.71 -7.35 14.77
N PHE A 174 18.79 -7.76 13.50
CA PHE A 174 17.74 -7.49 12.53
C PHE A 174 16.40 -8.10 12.95
N ALA A 175 16.39 -9.35 13.43
CA ALA A 175 15.17 -9.99 13.93
C ALA A 175 14.54 -9.19 15.07
N GLN A 176 15.34 -8.75 16.05
CA GLN A 176 14.88 -7.91 17.16
C GLN A 176 14.29 -6.57 16.68
N VAL A 177 14.99 -5.88 15.78
CA VAL A 177 14.54 -4.60 15.20
C VAL A 177 13.24 -4.77 14.43
N LEU A 178 13.14 -5.81 13.59
CA LEU A 178 11.93 -6.13 12.84
C LEU A 178 10.76 -6.47 13.77
N THR A 179 10.99 -7.30 14.79
CA THR A 179 9.97 -7.59 15.82
C THR A 179 9.49 -6.31 16.50
N GLY A 180 10.39 -5.40 16.87
CA GLY A 180 10.04 -4.12 17.46
C GLY A 180 9.18 -3.25 16.54
N ALA A 181 9.56 -3.14 15.27
CA ALA A 181 8.78 -2.38 14.27
C ALA A 181 7.38 -2.97 14.05
N LEU A 182 7.26 -4.30 13.97
CA LEU A 182 5.97 -4.99 13.84
C LEU A 182 5.08 -4.77 15.06
N ARG A 183 5.63 -4.87 16.28
CA ARG A 183 4.88 -4.63 17.52
C ARG A 183 4.38 -3.19 17.65
N LYS A 184 5.16 -2.19 17.19
CA LYS A 184 4.72 -0.79 17.14
C LYS A 184 3.49 -0.62 16.23
N VAL A 185 3.48 -1.28 15.08
CA VAL A 185 2.31 -1.29 14.17
C VAL A 185 1.10 -1.91 14.86
N VAL A 186 1.27 -3.08 15.50
CA VAL A 186 0.17 -3.75 16.22
C VAL A 186 -0.38 -2.89 17.36
N ALA A 187 0.49 -2.24 18.13
CA ALA A 187 0.10 -1.40 19.26
C ALA A 187 -0.66 -0.12 18.85
N SER A 188 -0.47 0.37 17.62
CA SER A 188 -1.13 1.59 17.13
C SER A 188 -1.45 1.47 15.64
N LEU A 189 -2.56 0.78 15.34
CA LEU A 189 -3.00 0.45 13.98
C LEU A 189 -3.23 1.68 13.10
N GLY A 190 -3.72 2.77 13.70
CA GLY A 190 -4.01 4.03 13.00
C GLY A 190 -2.78 4.91 12.76
N SER A 191 -1.63 4.59 13.34
CA SER A 191 -0.42 5.41 13.21
C SER A 191 0.28 5.16 11.87
N VAL A 192 0.05 6.05 10.90
CA VAL A 192 0.72 6.04 9.59
C VAL A 192 2.24 5.97 9.75
N ASP A 193 2.78 6.65 10.76
CA ASP A 193 4.21 6.70 11.04
C ASP A 193 4.82 5.33 11.32
N ASN A 194 4.13 4.49 12.12
CA ASN A 194 4.62 3.15 12.43
C ASN A 194 4.68 2.27 11.18
N TRP A 195 3.70 2.42 10.29
CA TRP A 195 3.67 1.72 9.01
C TRP A 195 4.73 2.23 8.04
N VAL A 196 4.95 3.56 7.96
CA VAL A 196 6.03 4.16 7.17
C VAL A 196 7.39 3.63 7.62
N GLN A 197 7.65 3.63 8.94
CA GLN A 197 8.88 3.07 9.50
C GLN A 197 9.05 1.59 9.15
N LEU A 198 7.99 0.78 9.27
CA LEU A 198 8.05 -0.63 8.88
C LEU A 198 8.42 -0.82 7.39
N LEU A 199 7.87 0.00 6.50
CA LEU A 199 8.13 -0.07 5.05
C LEU A 199 9.52 0.45 4.67
N LEU A 200 10.07 1.40 5.45
CA LEU A 200 11.41 1.98 5.21
C LEU A 200 12.54 1.22 5.90
N LEU A 201 12.24 0.37 6.88
CA LEU A 201 13.22 -0.40 7.64
C LEU A 201 14.29 -1.09 6.75
N PRO A 202 13.95 -1.83 5.68
CA PRO A 202 14.96 -2.51 4.86
C PRO A 202 15.84 -1.53 4.08
N ARG A 203 15.26 -0.42 3.60
CA ARG A 203 15.98 0.64 2.88
C ARG A 203 16.93 1.41 3.78
N CYS A 204 16.62 1.53 5.07
CA CYS A 204 17.47 2.21 6.04
C CYS A 204 18.58 1.30 6.58
N THR A 205 18.29 0.00 6.77
CA THR A 205 19.18 -0.90 7.53
C THR A 205 19.96 -1.92 6.69
N LEU A 206 19.47 -2.26 5.49
CA LEU A 206 20.04 -3.34 4.66
C LEU A 206 20.72 -2.84 3.38
N ARG A 207 21.11 -1.56 3.33
CA ARG A 207 21.74 -0.91 2.17
C ARG A 207 23.04 -1.60 1.74
N VAL A 208 23.24 -1.76 0.44
CA VAL A 208 24.53 -2.17 -0.12
C VAL A 208 25.49 -1.00 -0.05
N VAL A 209 26.61 -1.19 0.63
CA VAL A 209 27.68 -0.20 0.74
C VAL A 209 28.60 -0.33 -0.47
N ARG A 210 28.91 0.80 -1.13
CA ARG A 210 29.92 0.84 -2.19
C ARG A 210 31.29 1.15 -1.57
N PRO A 211 32.31 0.31 -1.79
CA PRO A 211 33.67 0.58 -1.35
C PRO A 211 34.24 1.86 -1.98
N SER A 212 34.68 2.79 -1.14
CA SER A 212 35.26 4.08 -1.57
C SER A 212 36.76 3.95 -1.88
N SER A 213 37.46 3.03 -1.20
CA SER A 213 38.90 2.83 -1.38
C SER A 213 39.27 1.50 -2.06
N ARG A 214 40.45 1.45 -2.69
CA ARG A 214 41.01 0.21 -3.28
C ARG A 214 41.25 -0.87 -2.22
N GLN A 215 41.48 -0.48 -0.97
CA GLN A 215 41.67 -1.36 0.17
C GLN A 215 40.36 -2.00 0.63
N GLU A 216 39.25 -1.26 0.62
CA GLU A 216 37.90 -1.78 0.92
C GLU A 216 37.38 -2.72 -0.18
N ARG A 217 37.82 -2.54 -1.44
CA ARG A 217 37.46 -3.45 -2.55
C ARG A 217 38.04 -4.86 -2.41
N ARG A 218 39.01 -5.09 -1.51
CA ARG A 218 39.51 -6.43 -1.20
C ARG A 218 38.39 -7.24 -0.54
N SER A 219 38.14 -8.46 -1.02
CA SER A 219 36.92 -9.24 -0.72
C SER A 219 36.64 -9.51 0.76
N GLY A 220 37.68 -9.61 1.61
CA GLY A 220 37.53 -9.71 3.06
C GLY A 220 37.06 -8.40 3.71
N ASN A 221 37.65 -7.29 3.29
CA ASN A 221 37.35 -5.95 3.82
C ASN A 221 35.96 -5.48 3.39
N GLY A 222 35.54 -5.76 2.15
CA GLY A 222 34.21 -5.39 1.66
C GLY A 222 33.07 -6.10 2.42
N LYS A 223 33.24 -7.38 2.76
CA LYS A 223 32.24 -8.12 3.58
C LYS A 223 32.18 -7.60 5.01
N SER A 224 33.34 -7.32 5.61
CA SER A 224 33.43 -6.74 6.96
C SER A 224 32.81 -5.34 7.01
N LEU A 225 33.11 -4.50 6.01
CA LEU A 225 32.54 -3.16 5.87
C LEU A 225 31.02 -3.21 5.74
N GLN A 226 30.50 -4.09 4.87
CA GLN A 226 29.05 -4.27 4.69
C GLN A 226 28.37 -4.71 5.99
N CYS A 227 28.98 -5.64 6.73
CA CYS A 227 28.48 -6.12 8.00
C CYS A 227 28.48 -5.00 9.06
N SER A 228 29.58 -4.26 9.18
CA SER A 228 29.73 -3.17 10.15
C SER A 228 28.67 -2.08 9.91
N ASN A 229 28.46 -1.70 8.65
CA ASN A 229 27.44 -0.71 8.28
C ASN A 229 26.01 -1.18 8.60
N ILE A 230 25.68 -2.45 8.31
CA ILE A 230 24.35 -2.99 8.65
C ILE A 230 24.16 -3.00 10.18
N LEU A 231 25.16 -3.44 10.94
CA LEU A 231 25.08 -3.43 12.41
C LEU A 231 24.87 -2.02 12.94
N HIS A 232 25.64 -1.04 12.45
CA HIS A 232 25.51 0.35 12.85
C HIS A 232 24.11 0.91 12.54
N ALA A 233 23.58 0.68 11.33
CA ALA A 233 22.25 1.13 10.98
C ALA A 233 21.16 0.48 11.84
N LEU A 234 21.34 -0.79 12.22
CA LEU A 234 20.42 -1.50 13.10
C LEU A 234 20.46 -1.00 14.54
N THR A 235 21.64 -0.66 15.08
CA THR A 235 21.74 -0.07 16.42
C THR A 235 21.09 1.30 16.46
N VAL A 236 21.40 2.16 15.49
CA VAL A 236 20.80 3.51 15.35
C VAL A 236 19.27 3.44 15.24
N TRP A 237 18.75 2.48 14.48
CA TRP A 237 17.31 2.26 14.41
C TRP A 237 16.71 1.82 15.75
N LYS A 238 17.38 0.90 16.45
CA LYS A 238 16.91 0.32 17.72
C LYS A 238 16.80 1.37 18.82
N ASP A 239 17.71 2.35 18.83
CA ASP A 239 17.74 3.43 19.82
C ASP A 239 16.56 4.41 19.67
N GLY A 240 15.83 4.35 18.55
CA GLY A 240 14.52 4.97 18.37
C GLY A 240 14.53 6.45 17.96
N SER A 241 15.65 7.16 18.13
CA SER A 241 15.86 8.54 17.67
C SER A 241 16.52 8.64 16.30
N GLY A 242 17.25 7.61 15.87
CA GLY A 242 18.07 7.67 14.66
C GLY A 242 17.36 7.36 13.34
N PHE A 243 16.02 7.29 13.33
CA PHE A 243 15.27 7.06 12.09
C PHE A 243 15.50 8.19 11.08
N ASP A 244 15.37 9.44 11.51
CA ASP A 244 15.51 10.60 10.64
C ASP A 244 16.96 10.76 10.14
N ASP A 245 17.95 10.40 10.95
CA ASP A 245 19.37 10.38 10.55
C ASP A 245 19.65 9.34 9.46
N LEU A 246 19.10 8.13 9.60
CA LEU A 246 19.25 7.05 8.61
C LEU A 246 18.58 7.41 7.29
N VAL A 247 17.43 8.08 7.36
CA VAL A 247 16.71 8.58 6.19
C VAL A 247 17.48 9.71 5.52
N SER A 248 18.02 10.67 6.26
CA SER A 248 18.82 11.77 5.71
C SER A 248 20.07 11.23 5.00
N SER A 249 20.82 10.34 5.68
CA SER A 249 21.97 9.63 5.10
C SER A 249 21.62 8.78 3.87
N LEU A 250 20.37 8.31 3.77
CA LEU A 250 19.90 7.60 2.59
C LEU A 250 19.75 8.52 1.39
N LEU A 251 19.22 9.72 1.60
CA LEU A 251 18.95 10.71 0.55
C LEU A 251 20.21 11.45 0.10
N ASP A 252 21.14 11.74 1.02
CA ASP A 252 22.38 12.48 0.71
C ASP A 252 23.35 11.69 -0.18
N SER A 253 23.26 10.35 -0.20
CA SER A 253 24.22 9.47 -0.88
C SER A 253 24.24 9.52 -2.42
N VAL A 254 23.52 10.46 -3.05
CA VAL A 254 23.42 10.62 -4.51
C VAL A 254 23.88 11.99 -5.02
N GLU A 255 23.96 13.02 -4.18
CA GLU A 255 24.35 14.37 -4.64
C GLU A 255 25.76 14.43 -5.25
N GLU A 256 26.65 13.47 -4.94
CA GLU A 256 27.98 13.36 -5.56
C GLU A 256 28.00 12.79 -6.99
N THR A 257 26.88 12.32 -7.52
CA THR A 257 26.80 11.69 -8.88
C THR A 257 26.07 12.54 -9.92
N GLY A 258 25.61 13.74 -9.55
CA GLY A 258 24.83 14.61 -10.42
C GLY A 258 25.66 15.72 -11.08
N ALA A 259 26.39 15.42 -12.16
CA ALA A 259 26.79 16.45 -13.13
C ALA A 259 26.42 16.01 -14.56
N PRO A 260 25.55 16.74 -15.28
CA PRO A 260 25.28 16.47 -16.68
C PRO A 260 26.41 17.08 -17.52
N ARG A 261 27.24 16.26 -18.15
CA ARG A 261 28.15 16.71 -19.20
C ARG A 261 27.68 16.15 -20.54
N GLY A 262 26.94 16.98 -21.27
CA GLY A 262 26.95 16.90 -22.72
C GLY A 262 28.26 17.49 -23.23
N GLU A 263 28.98 16.74 -24.05
CA GLU A 263 29.62 17.24 -25.27
C GLU A 263 30.19 16.06 -26.07
N CYS A 264 29.91 16.10 -27.37
CA CYS A 264 30.33 15.17 -28.39
C CYS A 264 31.86 15.16 -28.53
N ARG A 265 32.49 13.97 -28.60
CA ARG A 265 33.57 13.70 -29.58
C ARG A 265 34.02 12.22 -29.61
N LYS A 266 33.98 11.74 -30.86
CA LYS A 266 34.78 10.71 -31.54
C LYS A 266 34.48 9.24 -31.23
N GLU A 267 33.84 8.63 -32.24
CA GLU A 267 33.80 7.20 -32.51
C GLU A 267 35.22 6.63 -32.52
N GLU A 268 35.49 5.67 -31.63
CA GLU A 268 36.46 4.60 -31.87
C GLU A 268 36.21 3.46 -30.87
N ASP A 269 35.99 2.28 -31.44
CA ASP A 269 35.87 0.94 -30.88
C ASP A 269 34.67 0.59 -29.96
N LYS A 270 33.64 0.05 -30.62
CA LYS A 270 32.41 -0.50 -30.07
C LYS A 270 32.68 -1.60 -29.04
N GLU A 271 32.16 -1.38 -27.84
CA GLU A 271 31.21 -2.31 -27.21
C GLU A 271 31.63 -3.80 -27.17
N ARG A 272 32.57 -4.14 -26.29
CA ARG A 272 32.59 -5.48 -25.68
C ARG A 272 32.42 -5.36 -24.18
N ASP A 273 31.28 -5.84 -23.71
CA ASP A 273 30.88 -5.96 -22.30
C ASP A 273 32.10 -6.41 -21.45
N PRO A 274 32.45 -5.68 -20.36
CA PRO A 274 33.56 -6.02 -19.49
C PRO A 274 33.48 -7.47 -18.95
N ASN A 275 32.27 -8.00 -18.80
CA ASN A 275 32.03 -9.40 -18.40
C ASN A 275 32.45 -10.38 -19.50
N ILE A 276 32.29 -10.03 -20.77
CA ILE A 276 32.77 -10.85 -21.90
C ILE A 276 34.30 -10.88 -21.92
N LYS A 277 34.96 -9.72 -21.72
CA LYS A 277 36.44 -9.65 -21.61
C LYS A 277 36.96 -10.46 -20.41
N GLN A 278 36.23 -10.47 -19.29
CA GLN A 278 36.60 -11.24 -18.11
C GLN A 278 36.33 -12.75 -18.28
N CYS A 279 35.23 -13.14 -18.93
CA CYS A 279 34.92 -14.51 -19.27
C CYS A 279 36.01 -15.12 -20.16
N LEU A 280 36.35 -14.45 -21.26
CA LEU A 280 37.33 -14.96 -22.23
C LEU A 280 38.71 -15.20 -21.59
N ARG A 281 39.12 -14.35 -20.65
CA ARG A 281 40.34 -14.57 -19.85
C ARG A 281 40.23 -15.83 -18.99
N LYS A 282 39.11 -16.04 -18.30
CA LYS A 282 38.89 -17.21 -17.43
C LYS A 282 38.78 -18.52 -18.19
N VAL A 283 38.25 -18.51 -19.42
CA VAL A 283 38.26 -19.67 -20.33
C VAL A 283 39.70 -20.02 -20.72
N ARG A 284 40.52 -19.03 -21.08
CA ARG A 284 41.92 -19.23 -21.45
C ARG A 284 42.76 -19.80 -20.29
N ASP A 285 42.44 -19.39 -19.06
CA ASP A 285 43.13 -19.87 -17.85
C ASP A 285 42.61 -21.24 -17.35
N GLY A 286 41.76 -21.94 -18.12
CA GLY A 286 41.19 -23.25 -17.74
C GLY A 286 40.13 -23.20 -16.63
N HIS A 287 39.70 -22.01 -16.21
CA HIS A 287 38.76 -21.80 -15.12
C HIS A 287 37.30 -21.72 -15.62
N PHE A 288 36.81 -22.81 -16.23
CA PHE A 288 35.50 -22.85 -16.89
C PHE A 288 34.33 -22.50 -15.94
N THR A 289 34.33 -22.99 -14.70
CA THR A 289 33.28 -22.67 -13.70
C THR A 289 33.24 -21.18 -13.34
N ALA A 290 34.41 -20.51 -13.31
CA ALA A 290 34.49 -19.07 -13.05
C ALA A 290 34.08 -18.26 -14.29
N ALA A 291 34.43 -18.71 -15.49
CA ALA A 291 33.99 -18.11 -16.75
C ALA A 291 32.46 -18.15 -16.89
N VAL A 292 31.83 -19.29 -16.59
CA VAL A 292 30.37 -19.44 -16.58
C VAL A 292 29.74 -18.50 -15.55
N LYS A 293 30.28 -18.39 -14.34
CA LYS A 293 29.76 -17.43 -13.34
C LYS A 293 29.85 -15.98 -13.80
N VAL A 294 30.93 -15.60 -14.49
CA VAL A 294 31.12 -14.25 -15.04
C VAL A 294 30.13 -13.97 -16.16
N LEU A 295 29.87 -14.93 -17.05
CA LEU A 295 28.81 -14.83 -18.08
C LEU A 295 27.40 -14.75 -17.47
N CYS A 296 27.15 -15.54 -16.42
CA CYS A 296 25.89 -15.55 -15.67
C CYS A 296 25.73 -14.34 -14.73
N SER A 297 26.74 -13.44 -14.63
CA SER A 297 26.68 -12.27 -13.75
C SER A 297 25.73 -11.18 -14.25
N ASN A 298 25.25 -11.26 -15.49
CA ASN A 298 24.10 -10.47 -15.95
C ASN A 298 22.80 -11.11 -15.43
N GLY A 299 22.58 -11.01 -14.12
CA GLY A 299 21.24 -10.95 -13.52
C GLY A 299 20.28 -12.12 -13.75
N VAL A 300 20.72 -13.31 -14.14
CA VAL A 300 19.84 -14.50 -14.09
C VAL A 300 19.85 -15.00 -12.65
N ALA A 301 18.81 -14.59 -11.92
CA ALA A 301 18.64 -14.76 -10.48
C ALA A 301 19.01 -16.17 -9.96
N PRO A 302 20.08 -16.31 -9.14
CA PRO A 302 20.22 -17.48 -8.30
C PRO A 302 19.29 -17.31 -7.08
N LEU A 303 18.53 -18.38 -6.79
CA LEU A 303 17.68 -18.64 -5.62
C LEU A 303 17.53 -17.46 -4.64
N GLY A 304 16.54 -16.62 -4.91
CA GLY A 304 16.12 -15.52 -4.07
C GLY A 304 15.13 -14.64 -4.82
N THR A 305 13.89 -14.54 -4.35
CA THR A 305 12.88 -13.68 -4.98
C THR A 305 13.35 -12.22 -5.00
N SER A 306 13.13 -11.49 -6.10
CA SER A 306 13.31 -10.03 -6.13
C SER A 306 12.48 -9.33 -5.02
N CYS A 307 12.92 -8.14 -4.60
CA CYS A 307 12.20 -7.31 -3.63
C CYS A 307 11.23 -6.35 -4.33
N GLY A 308 10.25 -5.86 -3.58
CA GLY A 308 9.43 -4.71 -3.99
C GLY A 308 10.16 -3.39 -3.75
N ARG A 309 9.40 -2.28 -3.78
CA ARG A 309 9.98 -0.93 -3.57
C ARG A 309 10.56 -0.76 -2.15
N ASP A 310 10.00 -1.45 -1.17
CA ASP A 310 10.48 -1.50 0.22
C ASP A 310 11.89 -2.11 0.38
N GLY A 311 12.41 -2.80 -0.64
CA GLY A 311 13.73 -3.43 -0.60
C GLY A 311 13.80 -4.70 0.26
N MET A 312 12.69 -5.16 0.82
CA MET A 312 12.63 -6.38 1.63
C MET A 312 12.50 -7.63 0.75
N ARG A 313 13.26 -8.68 1.08
CA ARG A 313 13.28 -9.97 0.36
C ARG A 313 12.74 -11.08 1.24
N ALA A 314 12.24 -12.14 0.60
CA ALA A 314 11.88 -13.37 1.32
C ALA A 314 13.08 -13.94 2.10
N GLN A 315 14.29 -13.86 1.52
CA GLN A 315 15.51 -14.31 2.17
C GLN A 315 15.79 -13.55 3.48
N HIS A 316 15.45 -12.26 3.58
CA HIS A 316 15.63 -11.50 4.81
C HIS A 316 14.74 -12.02 5.95
N LEU A 317 13.50 -12.41 5.64
CA LEU A 317 12.62 -13.05 6.62
C LEU A 317 13.16 -14.44 7.02
N LEU A 318 13.64 -15.23 6.06
CA LEU A 318 14.23 -16.54 6.34
C LEU A 318 15.50 -16.43 7.20
N ASP A 319 16.38 -15.46 6.90
CA ASP A 319 17.59 -15.20 7.66
C ASP A 319 17.27 -14.74 9.09
N ALA A 320 16.20 -13.96 9.28
CA ALA A 320 15.76 -13.49 10.59
C ALA A 320 15.13 -14.60 11.44
N VAL A 321 14.36 -15.50 10.82
CA VAL A 321 13.69 -16.62 11.51
C VAL A 321 14.65 -17.79 11.75
N GLY A 322 15.60 -18.03 10.84
CA GLY A 322 16.53 -19.16 10.88
C GLY A 322 17.79 -18.94 11.73
N GLY A 323 17.87 -17.88 12.54
CA GLY A 323 19.00 -17.64 13.45
C GLY A 323 18.94 -18.51 14.71
N GLU A 324 20.10 -18.89 15.25
CA GLU A 324 20.23 -19.61 16.52
C GLU A 324 19.67 -18.75 17.68
N GLY A 325 18.43 -19.05 18.09
CA GLY A 325 17.71 -18.31 19.13
C GLY A 325 16.20 -18.59 19.10
N SER A 326 15.78 -19.73 19.66
CA SER A 326 14.40 -20.26 19.61
C SER A 326 13.32 -19.29 20.11
N VAL A 327 13.64 -18.46 21.12
CA VAL A 327 12.69 -17.50 21.70
C VAL A 327 12.52 -16.27 20.79
N THR A 328 13.60 -15.80 20.16
CA THR A 328 13.54 -14.63 19.26
C THR A 328 12.82 -14.98 17.96
N SER A 329 13.07 -16.17 17.40
CA SER A 329 12.42 -16.62 16.16
C SER A 329 10.91 -16.85 16.35
N SER A 330 10.49 -17.43 17.47
CA SER A 330 9.07 -17.58 17.81
C SER A 330 8.36 -16.24 18.03
N GLY A 331 8.98 -15.30 18.75
CA GLY A 331 8.44 -13.96 18.95
C GLY A 331 8.32 -13.14 17.64
N LEU A 332 9.28 -13.29 16.73
CA LEU A 332 9.23 -12.67 15.40
C LEU A 332 8.09 -13.27 14.56
N LEU A 333 7.96 -14.59 14.53
CA LEU A 333 6.88 -15.26 13.78
C LEU A 333 5.49 -14.88 14.29
N ALA A 334 5.30 -14.76 15.60
CA ALA A 334 4.06 -14.26 16.20
C ALA A 334 3.75 -12.84 15.72
N SER A 335 4.74 -11.94 15.78
CA SER A 335 4.57 -10.54 15.35
C SER A 335 4.29 -10.42 13.85
N ILE A 336 4.94 -11.25 13.00
CA ILE A 336 4.65 -11.33 11.57
C ILE A 336 3.20 -11.79 11.35
N THR A 337 2.75 -12.80 12.10
CA THR A 337 1.40 -13.36 11.99
C THR A 337 0.34 -12.32 12.33
N GLU A 338 0.53 -11.58 13.43
CA GLU A 338 -0.36 -10.49 13.83
C GLU A 338 -0.47 -9.43 12.74
N VAL A 339 0.66 -8.94 12.23
CA VAL A 339 0.66 -7.94 11.16
C VAL A 339 -0.02 -8.49 9.89
N VAL A 340 0.28 -9.72 9.46
CA VAL A 340 -0.40 -10.35 8.32
C VAL A 340 -1.92 -10.40 8.50
N ASN A 341 -2.39 -10.73 9.71
CA ASN A 341 -3.82 -10.71 10.02
C ASN A 341 -4.41 -9.29 9.91
N LEU A 342 -3.68 -8.25 10.34
CA LEU A 342 -4.09 -6.86 10.16
C LEU A 342 -4.20 -6.45 8.68
N TRP A 343 -3.25 -6.87 7.84
CA TRP A 343 -3.33 -6.65 6.40
C TRP A 343 -4.55 -7.36 5.78
N LEU A 344 -4.79 -8.63 6.14
CA LEU A 344 -5.95 -9.40 5.68
C LEU A 344 -7.27 -8.77 6.13
N GLY A 345 -7.30 -8.19 7.33
CA GLY A 345 -8.46 -7.46 7.86
C GLY A 345 -8.67 -6.07 7.27
N GLY A 346 -7.76 -5.58 6.41
CA GLY A 346 -7.85 -4.25 5.81
C GLY A 346 -7.49 -3.10 6.76
N SER A 347 -6.74 -3.37 7.84
CA SER A 347 -6.38 -2.39 8.87
C SER A 347 -5.17 -1.53 8.52
N CYS A 348 -4.53 -1.75 7.36
CA CYS A 348 -3.46 -0.88 6.87
C CYS A 348 -4.05 0.48 6.43
N PRO A 349 -3.47 1.62 6.88
CA PRO A 349 -3.96 2.95 6.51
C PRO A 349 -4.07 3.13 5.00
N LYS A 350 -5.23 3.62 4.54
CA LYS A 350 -5.52 3.76 3.10
C LYS A 350 -4.53 4.65 2.36
N VAL A 351 -3.98 5.66 3.03
CA VAL A 351 -2.94 6.54 2.48
C VAL A 351 -1.68 5.78 2.06
N LEU A 352 -1.45 4.58 2.61
CA LEU A 352 -0.31 3.73 2.27
C LEU A 352 -0.65 2.70 1.19
N ALA A 353 -1.92 2.57 0.78
CA ALA A 353 -2.36 1.54 -0.13
C ALA A 353 -1.61 1.57 -1.47
N GLU A 354 -1.34 2.77 -2.01
CA GLU A 354 -0.58 2.93 -3.26
C GLU A 354 0.88 2.47 -3.11
N PHE A 355 1.52 2.75 -1.98
CA PHE A 355 2.90 2.36 -1.72
C PHE A 355 3.05 0.86 -1.57
N VAL A 356 2.06 0.21 -0.96
CA VAL A 356 2.03 -1.24 -0.75
C VAL A 356 1.69 -1.96 -2.05
N ALA A 357 0.73 -1.41 -2.80
CA ALA A 357 0.36 -1.92 -4.11
C ALA A 357 1.45 -1.64 -5.16
N SER A 358 2.35 -0.68 -4.89
CA SER A 358 3.42 -0.32 -5.81
C SER A 358 4.37 -1.48 -6.09
N VAL A 359 4.86 -1.52 -7.32
CA VAL A 359 5.74 -2.55 -7.84
C VAL A 359 6.87 -1.89 -8.65
N PRO A 360 8.12 -2.37 -8.54
CA PRO A 360 9.13 -2.12 -9.55
C PRO A 360 8.78 -2.94 -10.80
N LEU A 361 8.99 -2.32 -11.97
CA LEU A 361 8.80 -2.98 -13.27
C LEU A 361 10.16 -3.35 -13.85
N THR A 362 10.31 -4.62 -14.21
CA THR A 362 11.49 -5.12 -14.92
C THR A 362 11.08 -5.48 -16.34
N PRO A 363 11.57 -4.76 -17.37
CA PRO A 363 11.31 -5.12 -18.75
C PRO A 363 12.18 -6.33 -19.12
N LEU A 364 11.56 -7.49 -19.33
CA LEU A 364 12.23 -8.67 -19.87
C LEU A 364 12.00 -8.76 -21.38
N LEU A 365 13.04 -9.11 -22.14
CA LEU A 365 12.90 -9.37 -23.56
C LEU A 365 12.28 -10.75 -23.79
N LYS A 366 11.25 -10.79 -24.63
CA LYS A 366 10.68 -12.04 -25.15
C LYS A 366 11.54 -12.57 -26.31
N PRO A 367 11.46 -13.88 -26.62
CA PRO A 367 12.15 -14.46 -27.79
C PRO A 367 11.74 -13.82 -29.13
N ASP A 368 10.50 -13.34 -29.23
CA ASP A 368 9.95 -12.65 -30.40
C ASP A 368 10.35 -11.16 -30.49
N LYS A 369 11.32 -10.71 -29.67
CA LYS A 369 11.76 -9.31 -29.51
C LYS A 369 10.71 -8.37 -28.89
N GLY A 370 9.57 -8.87 -28.43
CA GLY A 370 8.62 -8.09 -27.64
C GLY A 370 9.11 -7.85 -26.20
N ILE A 371 8.51 -6.87 -25.50
CA ILE A 371 8.80 -6.61 -24.09
C ILE A 371 7.74 -7.30 -23.22
N ARG A 372 8.19 -8.02 -22.18
CA ARG A 372 7.36 -8.55 -21.09
C ARG A 372 7.68 -7.77 -19.81
N PRO A 373 6.83 -6.82 -19.39
CA PRO A 373 7.00 -6.19 -18.10
C PRO A 373 6.73 -7.22 -16.98
N ILE A 374 7.65 -7.33 -16.02
CA ILE A 374 7.49 -8.11 -14.79
C ILE A 374 7.34 -7.15 -13.62
N ASP A 375 6.27 -7.32 -12.87
CA ASP A 375 6.02 -6.64 -11.61
C ASP A 375 6.38 -7.53 -10.41
N VAL A 376 7.02 -6.94 -9.40
CA VAL A 376 7.38 -7.67 -8.18
C VAL A 376 6.81 -6.97 -6.95
N GLY A 377 5.71 -7.50 -6.42
CA GLY A 377 5.15 -7.04 -5.15
C GLY A 377 6.14 -7.08 -3.99
N GLY A 378 6.01 -6.12 -3.07
CA GLY A 378 6.69 -6.14 -1.77
C GLY A 378 6.40 -7.42 -0.98
N ILE A 379 7.33 -7.82 -0.11
CA ILE A 379 7.24 -9.13 0.56
C ILE A 379 5.95 -9.28 1.38
N TRP A 380 5.51 -8.20 2.04
CA TRP A 380 4.31 -8.19 2.87
C TRP A 380 3.06 -8.52 2.04
N ARG A 381 2.86 -7.84 0.91
CA ARG A 381 1.76 -8.11 -0.02
C ARG A 381 1.79 -9.56 -0.52
N ARG A 382 2.96 -10.06 -0.93
CA ARG A 382 3.08 -11.44 -1.43
C ARG A 382 2.81 -12.48 -0.34
N LEU A 383 3.27 -12.24 0.89
CA LEU A 383 3.01 -13.12 2.03
C LEU A 383 1.52 -13.19 2.33
N VAL A 384 0.87 -12.02 2.43
CA VAL A 384 -0.58 -11.87 2.63
C VAL A 384 -1.36 -12.61 1.53
N SER A 385 -1.01 -12.39 0.25
CA SER A 385 -1.65 -13.08 -0.87
C SER A 385 -1.46 -14.59 -0.79
N LYS A 386 -0.28 -15.09 -0.44
CA LYS A 386 -0.05 -16.54 -0.27
C LYS A 386 -0.87 -17.14 0.86
N VAL A 387 -0.98 -16.45 2.00
CA VAL A 387 -1.80 -16.91 3.13
C VAL A 387 -3.28 -16.93 2.75
N ALA A 388 -3.77 -15.86 2.10
CA ALA A 388 -5.14 -15.80 1.59
C ALA A 388 -5.43 -16.93 0.59
N MET A 389 -4.57 -17.13 -0.40
CA MET A 389 -4.71 -18.20 -1.40
C MET A 389 -4.66 -19.59 -0.76
N LYS A 390 -3.83 -19.79 0.26
CA LYS A 390 -3.82 -21.06 1.00
C LYS A 390 -5.12 -21.30 1.76
N LYS A 391 -5.77 -20.24 2.25
CA LYS A 391 -7.06 -20.32 2.95
C LYS A 391 -8.23 -20.62 2.01
N VAL A 392 -8.32 -19.95 0.86
CA VAL A 392 -9.47 -20.08 -0.07
C VAL A 392 -9.23 -21.09 -1.20
N GLY A 393 -7.99 -21.57 -1.36
CA GLY A 393 -7.58 -22.33 -2.54
C GLY A 393 -8.44 -23.57 -2.81
N LYS A 394 -8.78 -24.35 -1.77
CA LYS A 394 -9.62 -25.55 -1.92
C LYS A 394 -11.03 -25.23 -2.42
N GLU A 395 -11.66 -24.21 -1.84
CA GLU A 395 -13.00 -23.75 -2.25
C GLU A 395 -12.96 -23.21 -3.69
N MET A 396 -11.92 -22.46 -4.04
CA MET A 396 -11.73 -21.94 -5.40
C MET A 396 -11.46 -23.06 -6.41
N THR A 397 -10.71 -24.10 -6.06
CA THR A 397 -10.52 -25.28 -6.92
C THR A 397 -11.85 -25.98 -7.19
N GLN A 398 -12.69 -26.16 -6.17
CA GLN A 398 -14.02 -26.76 -6.34
C GLN A 398 -14.94 -25.88 -7.18
N TYR A 399 -14.93 -24.56 -6.94
CA TYR A 399 -15.76 -23.61 -7.66
C TYR A 399 -15.39 -23.51 -9.14
N LEU A 400 -14.09 -23.46 -9.45
CA LEU A 400 -13.60 -23.35 -10.82
C LEU A 400 -13.69 -24.68 -11.58
N GLY A 401 -13.65 -25.80 -10.85
CA GLY A 401 -13.83 -27.16 -11.40
C GLY A 401 -12.91 -27.43 -12.59
N ASP A 402 -13.46 -28.09 -13.61
CA ASP A 402 -12.73 -28.52 -14.81
C ASP A 402 -12.38 -27.39 -15.79
N TYR A 403 -12.75 -26.14 -15.48
CA TYR A 403 -12.46 -24.98 -16.34
C TYR A 403 -11.13 -24.29 -16.00
N GLN A 404 -10.47 -24.68 -14.90
CA GLN A 404 -9.17 -24.14 -14.51
C GLN A 404 -8.03 -25.06 -14.94
N PHE A 405 -7.12 -24.55 -15.75
CA PHE A 405 -5.92 -25.25 -16.23
C PHE A 405 -4.62 -24.50 -15.90
N GLY A 406 -4.72 -23.38 -15.19
CA GLY A 406 -3.60 -22.52 -14.85
C GLY A 406 -3.12 -22.70 -13.40
N VAL A 407 -3.08 -21.58 -12.69
CA VAL A 407 -2.49 -21.48 -11.34
C VAL A 407 -3.21 -22.44 -10.37
N GLY A 408 -2.42 -23.26 -9.68
CA GLY A 408 -2.93 -24.17 -8.64
C GLY A 408 -3.40 -25.53 -9.15
N VAL A 409 -3.26 -25.81 -10.46
CA VAL A 409 -3.60 -27.11 -11.07
C VAL A 409 -2.32 -27.82 -11.50
N PRO A 410 -1.99 -28.99 -10.92
CA PRO A 410 -0.86 -29.79 -11.36
C PRO A 410 -1.01 -30.16 -12.85
N ASN A 411 0.04 -29.94 -13.64
CA ASN A 411 0.10 -30.26 -15.07
C ASN A 411 -1.03 -29.65 -15.93
N GLY A 412 -1.56 -28.49 -15.51
CA GLY A 412 -2.73 -27.91 -16.18
C GLY A 412 -2.46 -27.46 -17.62
N ALA A 413 -1.25 -26.98 -17.94
CA ALA A 413 -0.89 -26.59 -19.31
C ALA A 413 -0.87 -27.82 -20.25
N GLU A 414 -0.38 -28.95 -19.74
CA GLU A 414 -0.31 -30.23 -20.44
C GLU A 414 -1.70 -30.85 -20.64
N ALA A 415 -2.61 -30.65 -19.67
CA ALA A 415 -4.00 -31.09 -19.78
C ALA A 415 -4.72 -30.42 -20.96
N VAL A 416 -4.48 -29.13 -21.22
CA VAL A 416 -5.06 -28.42 -22.39
C VAL A 416 -4.57 -29.02 -23.71
N GLN A 417 -3.30 -29.41 -23.79
CA GLN A 417 -2.74 -30.01 -25.00
C GLN A 417 -3.36 -31.38 -25.30
N THR A 418 -3.71 -32.15 -24.28
CA THR A 418 -4.39 -33.46 -24.40
C THR A 418 -5.83 -33.32 -24.93
N VAL A 419 -6.54 -32.24 -24.57
CA VAL A 419 -7.87 -31.94 -25.11
C VAL A 419 -7.80 -31.54 -26.59
N GLN A 420 -6.75 -30.81 -27.00
CA GLN A 420 -6.56 -30.43 -28.41
C GLN A 420 -6.26 -31.64 -29.30
N THR A 421 -5.44 -32.59 -28.83
CA THR A 421 -5.12 -33.79 -29.60
C THR A 421 -6.31 -34.77 -29.70
N SER A 422 -7.13 -34.90 -28.66
CA SER A 422 -8.32 -35.78 -28.66
C SER A 422 -9.51 -35.21 -29.46
N SER A 423 -9.64 -33.89 -29.58
CA SER A 423 -10.64 -33.25 -30.45
C SER A 423 -10.26 -33.25 -31.94
N SER A 424 -9.00 -33.60 -32.27
CA SER A 424 -8.49 -33.71 -33.64
C SER A 424 -8.68 -35.10 -34.26
N THR A 425 -9.07 -36.11 -33.47
CA THR A 425 -9.42 -37.45 -33.96
C THR A 425 -10.86 -37.45 -34.49
N PRO A 426 -11.12 -37.80 -35.78
CA PRO A 426 -12.47 -38.03 -36.24
C PRO A 426 -13.06 -39.18 -35.44
N PHE A 427 -14.26 -38.98 -34.88
CA PHE A 427 -15.08 -40.05 -34.33
C PHE A 427 -15.32 -41.09 -35.43
N MET A 428 -14.48 -42.12 -35.48
CA MET A 428 -14.67 -43.25 -36.36
C MET A 428 -15.86 -44.03 -35.80
N GLN A 429 -16.94 -44.04 -36.57
CA GLN A 429 -18.18 -44.73 -36.30
C GLN A 429 -17.94 -46.15 -35.80
N MET A 430 -18.48 -46.48 -34.64
CA MET A 430 -18.92 -47.84 -34.32
C MET A 430 -20.21 -47.77 -33.52
N VAL A 431 -21.33 -47.88 -34.23
CA VAL A 431 -22.59 -48.48 -33.80
C VAL A 431 -23.18 -49.14 -35.06
N PRO A 432 -23.86 -50.30 -35.00
CA PRO A 432 -24.24 -51.09 -33.82
C PRO A 432 -23.45 -52.39 -33.61
#